data_AF-A0A6M3LFV5-F1
#
_entry.id   AF-A0A6M3LFV5-F1
#
_cell.length_a   1.000
_cell.length_b   1.000
_cell.length_c   1.000
_cell.angle_alpha   90.00
_cell.angle_beta   90.00
_cell.angle_gamma   90.00
#
_symmetry.space_group_name_H-M   'P 1'
#
loop_
_entity.id
_entity.type
_entity.pdbx_description
1 polymer ?
#
loop_
_entity_poly.entity_id
_entity_poly.type
_entity_poly.pdbx_seq_one_letter_code
_entity_poly.pdbx_strand_id
1 'polypeptide(L)'
;MKPIPSVHKLFKPRAELLLHPNIPKPLHGVNPRTVLGQGWWDKVRKLAYKQHGFRCHACGVWAGSAKFKKILHAHEVYDINYLTGEVRLKEIVALCWACHMYIHSGMLKTLIKKKQITTKVYKAVLKHGRDTLRAAGFKRFRPAKSKVFAAWSKWRLIFQDGTVIQTPYKDYEEWRKKYGR
;
A
#
# COMPACT_ATOMS: atom_id res chain seq x y z
N MET A 1 3.58 -31.86 31.12
CA MET A 1 3.61 -30.68 30.22
C MET A 1 2.52 -30.84 29.18
N LYS A 2 1.60 -29.87 29.03
CA LYS A 2 0.62 -29.89 27.93
C LYS A 2 1.34 -29.46 26.64
N PRO A 3 1.13 -30.14 25.49
CA PRO A 3 1.76 -29.76 24.24
C PRO A 3 1.35 -28.33 23.85
N ILE A 4 2.34 -27.52 23.49
CA ILE A 4 2.13 -26.17 22.96
C ILE A 4 1.40 -26.33 21.61
N PRO A 5 0.22 -25.74 21.41
CA PRO A 5 -0.45 -25.79 20.12
C PRO A 5 0.46 -25.18 19.04
N SER A 6 0.72 -25.93 17.98
CA SER A 6 1.41 -25.44 16.78
C SER A 6 0.62 -24.28 16.17
N VAL A 7 1.00 -23.05 16.52
CA VAL A 7 0.31 -21.81 16.11
C VAL A 7 0.64 -21.38 14.68
N HIS A 8 1.21 -22.26 13.86
CA HIS A 8 1.27 -22.01 12.42
C HIS A 8 -0.12 -22.24 11.81
N LYS A 9 -1.06 -21.31 12.05
CA LYS A 9 -2.07 -21.01 11.02
C LYS A 9 -1.29 -20.87 9.72
N LEU A 10 -1.52 -21.78 8.77
CA LEU A 10 -0.81 -21.82 7.50
C LEU A 10 -0.91 -20.43 6.89
N PHE A 11 0.18 -19.66 6.91
CA PHE A 11 0.16 -18.31 6.39
C PHE A 11 -0.17 -18.39 4.90
N LYS A 12 -1.31 -17.82 4.53
CA LYS A 12 -1.76 -17.74 3.14
C LYS A 12 -1.46 -16.34 2.61
N PRO A 13 -0.62 -16.20 1.57
CA PRO A 13 -0.40 -14.91 0.92
C PRO A 13 -1.71 -14.33 0.39
N ARG A 14 -1.84 -13.01 0.54
CA ARG A 14 -2.97 -12.16 0.18
C ARG A 14 -2.66 -11.36 -1.09
N ALA A 15 -2.64 -12.04 -2.22
CA ALA A 15 -2.27 -11.42 -3.50
C ALA A 15 -3.19 -10.25 -3.89
N GLU A 16 -4.43 -10.22 -3.40
CA GLU A 16 -5.40 -9.13 -3.57
C GLU A 16 -4.87 -7.78 -3.05
N LEU A 17 -3.92 -7.77 -2.11
CA LEU A 17 -3.23 -6.55 -1.67
C LEU A 17 -2.58 -5.78 -2.82
N LEU A 18 -2.15 -6.48 -3.87
CA LEU A 18 -1.55 -5.86 -5.06
C LEU A 18 -2.57 -5.12 -5.95
N LEU A 19 -3.86 -5.26 -5.65
CA LEU A 19 -4.95 -4.54 -6.30
C LEU A 19 -5.34 -3.26 -5.56
N HIS A 20 -4.70 -2.98 -4.43
CA HIS A 20 -5.00 -1.82 -3.61
C HIS A 20 -4.76 -0.52 -4.39
N PRO A 21 -5.74 0.41 -4.42
CA PRO A 21 -5.60 1.67 -5.13
C PRO A 21 -4.58 2.59 -4.44
N ASN A 22 -3.94 3.47 -5.22
CA ASN A 22 -3.18 4.55 -4.61
C ASN A 22 -4.10 5.50 -3.83
N ILE A 23 -3.54 6.13 -2.79
CA ILE A 23 -4.25 7.15 -2.03
C ILE A 23 -4.79 8.25 -2.98
N PRO A 24 -6.04 8.69 -2.81
CA PRO A 24 -6.64 9.74 -3.66
C PRO A 24 -5.85 11.04 -3.59
N LYS A 25 -5.75 11.75 -4.72
CA LYS A 25 -4.99 13.01 -4.84
C LYS A 25 -5.26 14.03 -3.73
N PRO A 26 -6.52 14.30 -3.33
CA PRO A 26 -6.81 15.24 -2.25
C PRO A 26 -6.16 14.89 -0.90
N LEU A 27 -5.84 13.61 -0.67
CA LEU A 27 -5.19 13.15 0.57
C LEU A 27 -3.70 12.83 0.38
N HIS A 28 -3.08 13.22 -0.74
CA HIS A 28 -1.65 13.03 -0.93
C HIS A 28 -0.84 13.70 0.18
N GLY A 29 0.03 12.92 0.82
CA GLY A 29 0.85 13.38 1.94
C GLY A 29 0.17 13.30 3.31
N VAL A 30 -1.14 13.04 3.36
CA VAL A 30 -1.86 12.73 4.61
C VAL A 30 -1.84 11.23 4.83
N ASN A 31 -1.13 10.77 5.86
CA ASN A 31 -1.06 9.36 6.21
C ASN A 31 -0.96 9.17 7.73
N PRO A 32 -1.23 7.96 8.24
CA PRO A 32 -1.13 7.63 9.65
C PRO A 32 0.21 7.98 10.28
N ARG A 33 1.32 7.79 9.55
CA ARG A 33 2.66 8.11 10.07
C ARG A 33 2.85 9.61 10.32
N THR A 34 2.33 10.46 9.44
CA THR A 34 2.42 11.92 9.62
C THR A 34 1.48 12.43 10.70
N VAL A 35 0.34 11.77 10.91
CA VAL A 35 -0.69 12.19 11.88
C VAL A 35 -0.41 11.67 13.28
N LEU A 36 -0.08 10.37 13.42
CA LEU A 36 0.13 9.68 14.69
C LEU A 36 1.60 9.63 15.12
N GLY A 37 2.50 10.10 14.26
CA GLY A 37 3.92 10.24 14.55
C GLY A 37 4.75 8.97 14.35
N GLN A 38 6.07 9.15 14.44
CA GLN A 38 7.06 8.11 14.16
C GLN A 38 7.03 6.95 15.17
N GLY A 39 6.79 7.23 16.45
CA GLY A 39 6.74 6.20 17.50
C GLY A 39 5.60 5.19 17.28
N TRP A 40 4.41 5.69 16.96
CA TRP A 40 3.27 4.85 16.57
C TRP A 40 3.61 4.03 15.34
N TRP A 41 4.16 4.67 14.30
CA TRP A 41 4.53 4.02 13.05
C TRP A 41 5.53 2.88 13.26
N ASP A 42 6.56 3.11 14.08
CA ASP A 42 7.59 2.12 14.38
C ASP A 42 7.03 0.90 15.12
N LYS A 43 6.08 1.12 16.03
CA LYS A 43 5.37 0.02 16.70
C LYS A 43 4.58 -0.81 15.70
N VAL A 44 3.68 -0.20 14.94
CA VAL A 44 2.76 -0.94 14.06
C VAL A 44 3.46 -1.61 12.89
N ARG A 45 4.48 -0.99 12.28
CA ARG A 45 5.25 -1.63 11.19
C ARG A 45 6.02 -2.86 11.66
N LYS A 46 6.60 -2.81 12.87
CA LYS A 46 7.34 -3.95 13.43
C LYS A 46 6.40 -5.11 13.75
N LEU A 47 5.18 -4.82 14.21
CA LEU A 47 4.14 -5.83 14.40
C LEU A 47 3.75 -6.48 13.06
N ALA A 48 3.47 -5.69 12.03
CA ALA A 48 3.17 -6.19 10.69
C ALA A 48 4.30 -7.10 10.15
N TYR A 49 5.57 -6.75 10.38
CA TYR A 49 6.70 -7.57 9.93
C TYR A 49 6.74 -8.94 10.62
N LYS A 50 6.43 -8.98 11.92
CA LYS A 50 6.45 -10.21 12.73
C LYS A 50 5.23 -11.10 12.48
N GLN A 51 4.08 -10.52 12.15
CA GLN A 51 2.78 -11.19 12.06
C GLN A 51 2.80 -12.50 11.24
N HIS A 52 3.58 -12.54 10.16
CA HIS A 52 3.72 -13.72 9.30
C HIS A 52 5.17 -14.21 9.16
N GLY A 53 5.94 -14.08 10.24
CA GLY A 53 7.32 -14.57 10.31
C GLY A 53 8.22 -13.91 9.26
N PHE A 54 8.14 -12.58 9.15
CA PHE A 54 8.91 -11.79 8.18
C PHE A 54 8.70 -12.19 6.73
N ARG A 55 7.46 -12.58 6.38
CA ARG A 55 7.03 -12.83 5.00
C ARG A 55 6.20 -11.67 4.46
N CYS A 56 6.40 -11.39 3.18
CA CYS A 56 5.55 -10.48 2.41
C CYS A 56 4.10 -10.96 2.47
N HIS A 57 3.19 -10.13 2.96
CA HIS A 57 1.77 -10.48 3.08
C HIS A 57 1.13 -10.76 1.73
N ALA A 58 1.62 -10.16 0.63
CA ALA A 58 1.06 -10.34 -0.70
C ALA A 58 1.55 -11.60 -1.43
N CYS A 59 2.87 -11.81 -1.51
CA CYS A 59 3.47 -12.90 -2.29
C CYS A 59 4.10 -14.02 -1.44
N GLY A 60 4.17 -13.82 -0.13
CA GLY A 60 4.69 -14.80 0.83
C GLY A 60 6.19 -14.97 0.89
N VAL A 61 6.96 -14.26 0.06
CA VAL A 61 8.42 -14.34 0.10
C VAL A 61 8.95 -13.89 1.47
N TRP A 62 9.86 -14.67 2.04
CA TRP A 62 10.58 -14.28 3.25
C TRP A 62 11.52 -13.11 2.98
N ALA A 63 11.67 -12.20 3.95
CA ALA A 63 12.36 -10.92 3.78
C ALA A 63 13.78 -11.07 3.22
N GLY A 64 14.60 -12.00 3.71
CA GLY A 64 15.96 -12.17 3.23
C GLY A 64 16.09 -12.88 1.87
N SER A 65 14.98 -13.42 1.34
CA SER A 65 14.88 -13.97 -0.02
C SER A 65 14.18 -13.01 -1.00
N ALA A 66 13.78 -11.82 -0.54
CA ALA A 66 13.11 -10.83 -1.37
C ALA A 66 14.04 -10.28 -2.47
N LYS A 67 13.48 -10.07 -3.67
CA LYS A 67 14.19 -9.46 -4.80
C LYS A 67 14.51 -7.99 -4.52
N PHE A 68 15.65 -7.51 -5.04
CA PHE A 68 16.14 -6.12 -5.00
C PHE A 68 16.55 -5.60 -3.62
N LYS A 69 15.70 -5.79 -2.61
CA LYS A 69 15.99 -5.40 -1.22
C LYS A 69 15.55 -6.51 -0.28
N LYS A 70 16.48 -7.00 0.54
CA LYS A 70 16.28 -8.07 1.53
C LYS A 70 15.59 -7.57 2.81
N ILE A 71 14.54 -6.76 2.65
CA ILE A 71 13.78 -6.13 3.74
C ILE A 71 12.29 -6.09 3.40
N LEU A 72 11.45 -5.91 4.43
CA LEU A 72 10.04 -5.60 4.28
C LEU A 72 9.79 -4.09 4.43
N HIS A 73 8.78 -3.63 3.71
CA HIS A 73 8.24 -2.29 3.76
C HIS A 73 6.82 -2.38 4.30
N ALA A 74 6.46 -1.52 5.25
CA ALA A 74 5.07 -1.38 5.68
C ALA A 74 4.28 -0.59 4.62
N HIS A 75 3.03 -0.99 4.43
CA HIS A 75 2.10 -0.35 3.52
C HIS A 75 0.74 -0.20 4.22
N GLU A 76 0.14 0.98 4.10
CA GLU A 76 -1.20 1.25 4.62
C GLU A 76 -2.28 0.72 3.67
N VAL A 77 -3.15 -0.14 4.20
CA VAL A 77 -4.33 -0.61 3.48
C VAL A 77 -5.52 0.24 3.89
N TYR A 78 -6.14 0.89 2.90
CA TYR A 78 -7.32 1.72 3.09
C TYR A 78 -8.59 1.11 2.52
N ASP A 79 -9.71 1.40 3.16
CA ASP A 79 -11.03 1.32 2.56
C ASP A 79 -11.39 2.71 2.01
N ILE A 80 -11.79 2.78 0.74
CA ILE A 80 -11.99 4.05 0.04
C ILE A 80 -13.40 4.10 -0.52
N ASN A 81 -14.22 4.98 0.04
CA ASN A 81 -15.51 5.33 -0.52
C ASN A 81 -15.36 6.53 -1.47
N TYR A 82 -15.24 6.25 -2.76
CA TYR A 82 -15.10 7.30 -3.78
C TYR A 82 -16.35 8.19 -3.90
N LEU A 83 -17.53 7.74 -3.47
CA LEU A 83 -18.76 8.53 -3.51
C LEU A 83 -18.79 9.58 -2.39
N THR A 84 -18.37 9.21 -1.17
CA THR A 84 -18.43 10.10 0.01
C THR A 84 -17.10 10.80 0.33
N GLY A 85 -16.00 10.36 -0.29
CA GLY A 85 -14.65 10.88 -0.06
C GLY A 85 -13.99 10.34 1.22
N GLU A 86 -14.55 9.27 1.80
CA GLU A 86 -14.01 8.68 3.02
C GLU A 86 -12.88 7.71 2.71
N VAL A 87 -11.75 7.89 3.40
CA VAL A 87 -10.63 6.95 3.42
C VAL A 87 -10.44 6.46 4.84
N ARG A 88 -10.56 5.16 5.07
CA ARG A 88 -10.41 4.56 6.41
C ARG A 88 -9.20 3.65 6.45
N LEU A 89 -8.31 3.84 7.42
CA LEU A 89 -7.20 2.92 7.64
C LEU A 89 -7.73 1.57 8.13
N LYS A 90 -7.51 0.50 7.37
CA LYS A 90 -7.94 -0.85 7.74
C LYS A 90 -6.84 -1.58 8.51
N GLU A 91 -5.62 -1.58 7.97
CA GLU A 91 -4.49 -2.29 8.55
C GLU A 91 -3.15 -1.79 7.97
N ILE A 92 -2.05 -2.16 8.64
CA ILE A 92 -0.69 -2.02 8.13
C ILE A 92 -0.19 -3.42 7.75
N VAL A 93 0.25 -3.59 6.50
CA VAL A 93 0.76 -4.88 6.00
C VAL A 93 2.24 -4.80 5.66
N ALA A 94 2.93 -5.93 5.76
CA ALA A 94 4.34 -6.03 5.39
C ALA A 94 4.50 -6.53 3.96
N LEU A 95 5.16 -5.77 3.10
CA LEU A 95 5.38 -6.11 1.69
C LEU A 95 6.87 -6.18 1.36
N CYS A 96 7.27 -7.07 0.46
CA CYS A 96 8.60 -6.97 -0.14
C CYS A 96 8.68 -5.72 -1.04
N TRP A 97 9.88 -5.22 -1.30
CA TRP A 97 10.05 -4.00 -2.11
C TRP A 97 9.36 -4.09 -3.48
N ALA A 98 9.43 -5.24 -4.14
CA ALA A 98 8.78 -5.43 -5.45
C ALA A 98 7.24 -5.35 -5.36
N CYS A 99 6.62 -6.00 -4.37
CA CYS A 99 5.16 -5.90 -4.15
C CYS A 99 4.75 -4.47 -3.78
N HIS A 100 5.52 -3.81 -2.91
CA HIS A 100 5.25 -2.43 -2.50
C HIS A 100 5.32 -1.45 -3.67
N MET A 101 6.36 -1.55 -4.52
CA MET A 101 6.49 -0.71 -5.72
C MET A 101 5.48 -1.05 -6.81
N TYR A 102 4.97 -2.29 -6.85
CA TYR A 102 3.91 -2.65 -7.78
C TYR A 102 2.61 -1.90 -7.49
N ILE A 103 2.21 -1.82 -6.21
CA ILE A 103 1.06 -1.01 -5.76
C ILE A 103 1.29 0.46 -6.10
N HIS A 104 2.46 1.00 -5.74
CA HIS A 104 2.89 2.36 -6.08
C HIS A 104 3.44 2.51 -7.50
N SER A 105 2.76 1.93 -8.49
CA SER A 105 3.18 1.98 -9.90
C SER A 105 3.38 3.40 -10.45
N GLY A 106 2.68 4.41 -9.92
CA GLY A 106 2.91 5.83 -10.23
C GLY A 106 4.28 6.34 -9.75
N MET A 107 4.69 5.96 -8.53
CA MET A 107 6.04 6.22 -8.02
C MET A 107 7.08 5.45 -8.84
N LEU A 108 6.82 4.17 -9.13
CA LEU A 108 7.72 3.35 -9.95
C LEU A 108 7.99 3.98 -11.34
N LYS A 109 6.93 4.53 -11.99
CA LYS A 109 7.06 5.30 -13.24
C LYS A 109 7.91 6.56 -13.08
N THR A 110 7.80 7.23 -11.95
CA THR A 110 8.61 8.41 -11.64
C THR A 110 10.10 8.04 -11.49
N LEU A 111 10.40 6.95 -10.78
CA LEU A 111 11.77 6.48 -10.58
C LEU A 111 12.47 6.15 -11.90
N ILE A 112 11.79 5.47 -12.84
CA ILE A 112 12.37 5.16 -14.15
C ILE A 112 12.55 6.42 -15.01
N LYS A 113 11.59 7.36 -15.02
CA LYS A 113 11.73 8.65 -15.71
C LYS A 113 12.92 9.45 -15.20
N LYS A 114 13.14 9.44 -13.89
CA LYS A 114 14.30 10.08 -13.23
C LYS A 114 15.60 9.28 -13.33
N LYS A 115 15.62 8.18 -14.08
CA LYS A 115 16.78 7.26 -14.22
C LYS A 115 17.32 6.72 -12.89
N GLN A 116 16.50 6.69 -11.83
CA GLN A 116 16.88 6.17 -10.51
C GLN A 116 16.78 4.63 -10.42
N ILE A 117 16.11 4.01 -11.38
CA ILE A 117 16.07 2.56 -11.57
C ILE A 117 16.24 2.25 -13.06
N THR A 118 16.69 1.04 -13.38
CA THR A 118 16.83 0.60 -14.77
C THR A 118 15.51 0.08 -15.34
N THR A 119 15.39 0.05 -16.67
CA THR A 119 14.27 -0.59 -17.37
C THR A 119 14.11 -2.06 -16.97
N LYS A 120 15.21 -2.76 -16.68
CA LYS A 120 15.20 -4.15 -16.19
C LYS A 120 14.50 -4.26 -14.84
N VAL A 121 14.83 -3.37 -13.89
CA VAL A 121 14.16 -3.31 -12.57
C VAL A 121 12.67 -2.99 -12.73
N TYR A 122 12.33 -1.97 -13.52
CA TYR A 122 10.94 -1.58 -13.79
C TYR A 122 10.12 -2.76 -14.33
N LYS A 123 10.60 -3.44 -15.38
CA LYS A 123 9.93 -4.60 -15.99
C LYS A 123 9.81 -5.76 -14.99
N ALA A 124 10.83 -6.00 -14.17
CA ALA A 124 10.84 -7.09 -13.21
C ALA A 124 9.87 -6.86 -12.03
N VAL A 125 9.71 -5.62 -11.54
CA VAL A 125 8.69 -5.28 -10.54
C VAL A 125 7.29 -5.53 -11.11
N LEU A 126 7.01 -5.04 -12.31
CA LEU A 126 5.71 -5.25 -12.96
C LEU A 126 5.42 -6.73 -13.23
N LYS A 127 6.43 -7.50 -13.65
CA LYS A 127 6.31 -8.95 -13.84
C LYS A 127 6.01 -9.66 -12.52
N HIS A 128 6.73 -9.32 -11.44
CA HIS A 128 6.53 -9.93 -10.12
C HIS A 128 5.10 -9.78 -9.61
N GLY A 129 4.54 -8.56 -9.67
CA GLY A 129 3.17 -8.34 -9.21
C GLY A 129 2.12 -9.04 -10.07
N ARG A 130 2.27 -9.00 -11.40
CA ARG A 130 1.37 -9.74 -12.31
C ARG A 130 1.41 -11.25 -12.12
N ASP A 131 2.61 -11.81 -11.97
CA ASP A 131 2.78 -13.24 -11.73
C ASP A 131 2.16 -13.66 -10.39
N THR A 132 2.35 -12.85 -9.35
CA THR A 132 1.74 -13.07 -8.02
C THR A 132 0.21 -13.09 -8.12
N LEU A 133 -0.38 -12.10 -8.80
CA LEU A 133 -1.83 -12.04 -9.02
C LEU A 133 -2.35 -13.23 -9.83
N ARG A 134 -1.67 -13.58 -10.93
CA ARG A 134 -2.04 -14.71 -11.79
C ARG A 134 -1.97 -16.04 -11.04
N ALA A 135 -0.93 -16.25 -10.24
CA ALA A 135 -0.78 -17.46 -9.43
C ALA A 135 -1.90 -17.62 -8.39
N ALA A 136 -2.45 -16.50 -7.90
CA ALA A 136 -3.60 -16.49 -7.00
C ALA A 136 -4.97 -16.48 -7.72
N GLY A 137 -5.00 -16.66 -9.04
CA GLY A 137 -6.25 -16.75 -9.82
C GLY A 137 -6.88 -15.40 -10.20
N PHE A 138 -6.23 -14.27 -9.91
CA PHE A 138 -6.76 -12.97 -10.32
C PHE A 138 -6.59 -12.75 -11.82
N LYS A 139 -7.70 -12.47 -12.50
CA LYS A 139 -7.70 -11.98 -13.89
C LYS A 139 -7.13 -10.56 -13.94
N ARG A 140 -6.72 -10.11 -15.13
CA ARG A 140 -6.16 -8.76 -15.36
C ARG A 140 -7.06 -7.70 -14.71
N PHE A 141 -6.59 -7.15 -13.59
CA PHE A 141 -7.33 -6.13 -12.87
C PHE A 141 -7.51 -4.89 -13.74
N ARG A 142 -8.77 -4.52 -13.96
CA ARG A 142 -9.16 -3.21 -14.43
C ARG A 142 -9.77 -2.53 -13.22
N PRO A 143 -9.16 -1.47 -12.66
CA PRO A 143 -9.83 -0.72 -11.61
C PRO A 143 -11.19 -0.30 -12.11
N ALA A 144 -12.24 -0.57 -11.33
CA ALA A 144 -13.56 -0.05 -11.64
C ALA A 144 -13.41 1.48 -11.78
N LYS A 145 -13.75 2.01 -12.97
CA LYS A 145 -13.85 3.45 -13.12
C LYS A 145 -15.08 3.86 -12.34
N SER A 146 -14.90 4.32 -11.09
CA SER A 146 -15.98 5.08 -10.46
C SER A 146 -16.29 6.24 -11.40
N LYS A 147 -17.52 6.32 -11.90
CA LYS A 147 -17.96 7.46 -12.72
C LYS A 147 -18.30 8.67 -11.85
N VAL A 148 -18.52 8.43 -10.56
CA VAL A 148 -18.89 9.43 -9.57
C VAL A 148 -17.78 9.51 -8.52
N PHE A 149 -17.28 10.72 -8.30
CA PHE A 149 -16.30 11.01 -7.27
C PHE A 149 -16.85 12.08 -6.36
N ALA A 150 -16.56 11.97 -5.07
CA ALA A 150 -16.81 13.01 -4.10
C ALA A 150 -16.11 14.30 -4.53
N ALA A 151 -16.77 15.43 -4.28
CA ALA A 151 -16.17 16.75 -4.45
C ALA A 151 -14.84 16.83 -3.67
N TRP A 152 -13.89 17.61 -4.19
CA TRP A 152 -12.54 17.71 -3.63
C TRP A 152 -12.52 17.97 -2.11
N SER A 153 -13.35 18.89 -1.64
CA SER A 153 -13.49 19.28 -0.23
C SER A 153 -14.11 18.22 0.69
N LYS A 154 -14.68 17.14 0.15
CA LYS A 154 -15.29 16.06 0.96
C LYS A 154 -14.30 14.98 1.37
N TRP A 155 -13.11 14.98 0.76
CA TRP A 155 -12.09 13.96 0.99
C TRP A 155 -11.46 14.08 2.37
N ARG A 156 -11.48 12.97 3.12
CA ARG A 156 -10.95 12.90 4.49
C ARG A 156 -10.45 11.52 4.88
N LEU A 157 -9.37 11.49 5.65
CA LEU A 157 -8.85 10.29 6.30
C LEU A 157 -9.52 10.13 7.67
N ILE A 158 -10.02 8.92 7.96
CA ILE A 158 -10.70 8.58 9.20
C ILE A 158 -9.97 7.44 9.88
N PHE A 159 -9.62 7.64 11.15
CA PHE A 159 -8.97 6.66 12.02
C PHE A 159 -9.99 5.85 12.83
N GLN A 160 -9.52 4.75 13.43
CA GLN A 160 -10.38 3.84 14.21
C GLN A 160 -10.95 4.48 15.48
N ASP A 161 -10.23 5.44 16.06
CA ASP A 161 -10.65 6.22 17.23
C ASP A 161 -11.64 7.36 16.89
N GLY A 162 -12.02 7.48 15.62
CA GLY A 162 -12.90 8.55 15.13
C GLY A 162 -12.18 9.83 14.71
N THR A 163 -10.85 9.91 14.85
CA THR A 163 -10.08 11.08 14.37
C THR A 163 -10.27 11.26 12.86
N VAL A 164 -10.54 12.51 12.44
CA VAL A 164 -10.76 12.86 11.03
C VAL A 164 -9.75 13.91 10.60
N ILE A 165 -9.05 13.65 9.49
CA ILE A 165 -8.12 14.58 8.86
C ILE A 165 -8.62 14.94 7.46
N GLN A 166 -8.89 16.21 7.22
CA GLN A 166 -9.38 16.71 5.93
C GLN A 166 -8.25 16.82 4.90
N THR A 167 -8.61 16.96 3.62
CA THR A 167 -7.67 17.36 2.55
C THR A 167 -6.92 18.64 2.95
N PRO A 168 -5.58 18.68 2.83
CA PRO A 168 -4.80 19.88 3.07
C PRO A 168 -4.74 20.81 1.85
N TYR A 169 -5.39 20.41 0.74
CA TYR A 169 -5.47 21.19 -0.49
C TYR A 169 -6.90 21.67 -0.69
N LYS A 170 -7.06 22.95 -1.03
CA LYS A 170 -8.31 23.59 -1.39
C LYS A 170 -8.94 22.96 -2.63
N ASP A 171 -8.12 22.71 -3.64
CA ASP A 171 -8.54 22.21 -4.94
C ASP A 171 -7.43 21.46 -5.69
N TYR A 172 -7.76 20.99 -6.89
CA TYR A 172 -6.81 20.29 -7.76
C TYR A 172 -5.61 21.14 -8.15
N GLU A 173 -5.78 22.45 -8.31
CA GLU A 173 -4.74 23.35 -8.76
C GLU A 173 -3.67 23.56 -7.69
N GLU A 174 -4.09 23.71 -6.43
CA GLU A 174 -3.17 23.75 -5.30
C GLU A 174 -2.38 22.44 -5.16
N TRP A 175 -3.06 21.30 -5.25
CA TRP A 175 -2.38 20.00 -5.24
C TRP A 175 -1.40 19.86 -6.41
N ARG A 176 -1.78 20.32 -7.61
CA ARG A 176 -0.97 20.26 -8.82
C ARG A 176 0.28 21.13 -8.70
N LYS A 177 0.23 22.30 -8.05
CA LYS A 177 1.44 23.11 -7.80
C LYS A 177 2.49 22.35 -6.98
N LYS A 178 2.07 21.47 -6.08
CA LYS A 178 2.98 20.67 -5.23
C LYS A 178 3.45 19.35 -5.87
N TYR A 179 2.58 18.65 -6.58
CA TYR A 179 2.87 17.30 -7.10
C TYR A 179 2.78 17.15 -8.62
N GLY A 180 2.25 18.15 -9.32
CA GLY A 180 2.25 18.22 -10.77
C GLY A 180 3.69 18.30 -11.26
N ARG A 181 4.12 17.25 -11.93
CA ARG A 181 5.40 17.15 -12.63
C ARG A 181 5.12 16.85 -14.08
#